data_AF-A0A382JP98-F1
#
_entry.id   AF-A0A382JP98-F1
#
_cell.length_a   1.000
_cell.length_b   1.000
_cell.length_c   1.000
_cell.angle_alpha   90.00
_cell.angle_beta   90.00
_cell.angle_gamma   90.00
#
_symmetry.space_group_name_H-M   'P 1'
#
loop_
_entity.id
_entity.type
_entity.pdbx_description
1 polymer ?
#
loop_
_entity_poly.entity_id
_entity_poly.type
_entity_poly.pdbx_seq_one_letter_code
_entity_poly.pdbx_strand_id
1 'polypeptide(L)'
;MIMIGKNGKSKNTNNSVILLIDSDFDLSKIKTIQKDFHYNQAISFDYNSHKNLDLGSIEHETSDNFITQEETNEIQNHLYTFSKWYYQKSIQKFFMVEDLNIGQLLQEQFIDYMIKFLKKFFEFKKIHEKFPNSTFISSGILYEISAIFSSNVQKIDTDEEVNYDFVHDKVRIDLNLGKNKINFSLSSSKYKKIKHFSEKFTQSLFEPKTTSNSRNVLLVELSTERYQKLLEESRNHNINLIQFGIRRPAIWNMNTFKIIKNTKCGIITPGSLINSKLKIKIQEQKNLITKQISELYQHDEILSQYFSYEGYSFWCAIKPIMQKLFETRIEHIARDIQTIKALFQKITIDTAVISSEIGITEQIVINESKKHGIKLALLQHGMYYDTKEAKETNLSKGLYPVKSDKFLIWGKISESDS
;
A
#
# COMPACT_ATOMS: atom_id res chain seq x y z
N MET A 1 41.99 64.55 13.52
CA MET A 1 41.31 64.21 12.25
C MET A 1 41.98 62.97 11.67
N ILE A 2 41.48 61.79 12.01
CA ILE A 2 41.92 60.52 11.43
C ILE A 2 40.63 59.75 11.12
N MET A 3 40.23 59.78 9.85
CA MET A 3 39.16 58.94 9.33
C MET A 3 39.74 57.56 9.06
N ILE A 4 39.31 56.55 9.82
CA ILE A 4 39.59 55.14 9.51
C ILE A 4 38.36 54.61 8.77
N GLY A 5 38.48 54.50 7.46
CA GLY A 5 37.43 53.98 6.59
C GLY A 5 37.16 52.50 6.87
N LYS A 6 35.92 52.20 7.26
CA LYS A 6 35.34 50.86 7.18
C LYS A 6 35.19 50.47 5.71
N ASN A 7 36.10 49.63 5.20
CA ASN A 7 35.85 48.83 4.00
C ASN A 7 35.81 47.35 4.40
N GLY A 8 34.77 46.99 5.15
CA GLY A 8 34.30 45.60 5.16
C GLY A 8 33.58 45.36 3.84
N LYS A 9 34.27 44.78 2.87
CA LYS A 9 33.60 44.14 1.73
C LYS A 9 32.66 43.08 2.32
N SER A 10 31.37 43.36 2.26
CA SER A 10 30.33 42.35 2.33
C SER A 10 30.75 41.18 1.45
N LYS A 11 30.98 40.01 2.04
CA LYS A 11 31.00 38.76 1.28
C LYS A 11 29.59 38.66 0.68
N ASN A 12 29.47 38.90 -0.63
CA ASN A 12 28.30 38.46 -1.39
C ASN A 12 28.16 36.96 -1.14
N THR A 13 27.21 36.58 -0.29
CA THR A 13 26.66 35.23 -0.28
C THR A 13 25.92 35.10 -1.60
N ASN A 14 26.58 34.57 -2.64
CA ASN A 14 25.84 34.08 -3.79
C ASN A 14 24.92 32.98 -3.27
N ASN A 15 23.63 33.28 -3.13
CA ASN A 15 22.64 32.25 -2.84
C ASN A 15 22.67 31.27 -4.00
N SER A 16 23.17 30.05 -3.77
CA SER A 16 23.19 29.00 -4.76
C SER A 16 21.76 28.61 -5.11
N VAL A 17 21.49 28.44 -6.39
CA VAL A 17 20.20 27.95 -6.89
C VAL A 17 20.35 26.46 -7.17
N ILE A 18 19.55 25.63 -6.48
CA ILE A 18 19.63 24.17 -6.55
C ILE A 18 18.33 23.62 -7.15
N LEU A 19 18.46 22.86 -8.23
CA LEU A 19 17.36 22.15 -8.87
C LEU A 19 17.22 20.74 -8.27
N LEU A 20 16.01 20.40 -7.79
CA LEU A 20 15.69 19.07 -7.26
C LEU A 20 14.81 18.34 -8.27
N ILE A 21 15.17 17.09 -8.59
CA ILE A 21 14.55 16.32 -9.67
C ILE A 21 14.18 14.92 -9.16
N ASP A 22 12.94 14.50 -9.41
CA ASP A 22 12.47 13.13 -9.26
C ASP A 22 11.73 12.67 -10.53
N SER A 23 11.11 11.50 -10.47
CA SER A 23 10.42 10.85 -11.59
C SER A 23 9.20 11.62 -12.08
N ASP A 24 8.70 12.58 -11.29
CA ASP A 24 7.55 13.41 -11.64
C ASP A 24 8.00 14.64 -12.46
N PHE A 25 9.31 14.83 -12.63
CA PHE A 25 9.88 15.93 -13.38
C PHE A 25 9.93 15.63 -14.89
N ASP A 26 9.38 16.54 -15.69
CA ASP A 26 9.51 16.50 -17.14
C ASP A 26 10.90 16.98 -17.58
N LEU A 27 11.80 16.01 -17.78
CA LEU A 27 13.17 16.26 -18.22
C LEU A 27 13.27 16.97 -19.57
N SER A 28 12.22 16.98 -20.40
CA SER A 28 12.24 17.75 -21.64
C SER A 28 12.35 19.26 -21.39
N LYS A 29 11.92 19.73 -20.21
CA LYS A 29 11.95 21.14 -19.80
C LYS A 29 13.26 21.60 -19.18
N ILE A 30 14.24 20.71 -18.98
CA ILE A 30 15.46 21.02 -18.21
C ILE A 30 16.28 22.18 -18.80
N LYS A 31 16.32 22.31 -20.14
CA LYS A 31 17.02 23.42 -20.81
C LYS A 31 16.32 24.76 -20.58
N THR A 32 14.99 24.76 -20.60
CA THR A 32 14.18 25.94 -20.30
C THR A 32 14.39 26.36 -18.85
N ILE A 33 14.37 25.39 -17.92
CA ILE A 33 14.59 25.64 -16.49
C ILE A 33 16.01 26.18 -16.22
N GLN A 34 17.04 25.66 -16.89
CA GLN A 34 18.40 26.21 -16.80
C GLN A 34 18.45 27.68 -17.25
N LYS A 35 17.70 28.03 -18.30
CA LYS A 35 17.64 29.40 -18.83
C LYS A 35 16.87 30.35 -17.91
N ASP A 36 15.74 29.90 -17.37
CA ASP A 36 14.85 30.76 -16.60
C ASP A 36 15.35 30.99 -15.17
N PHE A 37 15.98 29.96 -14.59
CA PHE A 37 16.34 29.98 -13.18
C PHE A 37 17.84 29.99 -12.91
N HIS A 38 18.67 29.70 -13.91
CA HIS A 38 20.13 29.71 -13.79
C HIS A 38 20.65 28.88 -12.60
N TYR A 39 20.08 27.68 -12.40
CA TYR A 39 20.54 26.79 -11.33
C TYR A 39 22.02 26.43 -11.49
N ASN A 40 22.71 26.30 -10.35
CA ASN A 40 24.14 26.00 -10.28
C ASN A 40 24.42 24.53 -10.00
N GLN A 41 23.43 23.82 -9.44
CA GLN A 41 23.54 22.42 -9.05
C GLN A 41 22.20 21.71 -9.26
N ALA A 42 22.24 20.46 -9.70
CA ALA A 42 21.08 19.57 -9.76
C ALA A 42 21.27 18.39 -8.80
N ILE A 43 20.19 17.97 -8.13
CA ILE A 43 20.15 16.81 -7.25
C ILE A 43 19.00 15.89 -7.65
N SER A 44 19.30 14.62 -7.92
CA SER A 44 18.30 13.59 -8.26
C SER A 44 17.85 12.78 -7.04
N PHE A 45 16.54 12.56 -6.93
CA PHE A 45 15.89 11.88 -5.79
C PHE A 45 15.48 10.43 -6.07
N ASP A 46 15.68 9.96 -7.30
CA ASP A 46 15.47 8.56 -7.65
C ASP A 46 16.35 8.10 -8.80
N TYR A 47 16.40 6.77 -8.93
CA TYR A 47 17.21 6.07 -9.92
C TYR A 47 16.85 6.41 -11.36
N ASN A 48 15.56 6.59 -11.68
CA ASN A 48 15.14 6.84 -13.05
C ASN A 48 15.59 8.24 -13.49
N SER A 49 15.43 9.24 -12.63
CA SER A 49 15.88 10.59 -12.90
C SER A 49 17.40 10.68 -12.97
N HIS A 50 18.14 10.02 -12.07
CA HIS A 50 19.60 9.89 -12.16
C HIS A 50 20.02 9.33 -13.53
N LYS A 51 19.46 8.18 -13.91
CA LYS A 51 19.79 7.52 -15.19
C LYS A 51 19.48 8.40 -16.40
N ASN A 52 18.35 9.11 -16.38
CA ASN A 52 17.97 9.96 -17.50
C ASN A 52 18.83 11.23 -17.60
N LEU A 53 19.26 11.80 -16.48
CA LEU A 53 20.21 12.92 -16.45
C LEU A 53 21.60 12.49 -16.96
N ASP A 54 22.06 11.30 -16.58
CA ASP A 54 23.30 10.70 -17.10
C ASP A 54 23.23 10.51 -18.62
N LEU A 55 22.14 9.96 -19.13
CA LEU A 55 21.91 9.82 -20.58
C LEU A 55 21.90 11.18 -21.30
N GLY A 56 21.41 12.23 -20.62
CA GLY A 56 21.44 13.60 -21.09
C GLY A 56 22.80 14.31 -20.91
N SER A 57 23.79 13.66 -20.30
CA SER A 57 25.09 14.26 -19.92
C SER A 57 24.94 15.54 -19.08
N ILE A 58 23.98 15.54 -18.15
CA ILE A 58 23.71 16.66 -17.24
C ILE A 58 24.39 16.36 -15.90
N GLU A 59 25.32 17.22 -15.50
CA GLU A 59 26.03 17.09 -14.22
C GLU A 59 25.05 17.24 -13.04
N HIS A 60 25.09 16.28 -12.11
CA HIS A 60 24.20 16.26 -10.95
C HIS A 60 24.78 15.38 -9.83
N GLU A 61 24.26 15.58 -8.61
CA GLU A 61 24.48 14.69 -7.47
C GLU A 61 23.24 13.81 -7.23
N THR A 62 23.42 12.66 -6.58
CA THR A 62 22.31 11.83 -6.09
C THR A 62 22.02 12.17 -4.62
N SER A 63 20.74 12.30 -4.28
CA SER A 63 20.26 12.52 -2.90
C SER A 63 20.73 11.45 -1.91
N ASP A 64 20.93 10.21 -2.36
CA ASP A 64 21.48 9.11 -1.56
C ASP A 64 22.84 9.46 -0.92
N ASN A 65 23.61 10.39 -1.51
CA ASN A 65 24.91 10.83 -0.98
C ASN A 65 24.78 11.69 0.30
N PHE A 66 23.56 12.12 0.66
CA PHE A 66 23.29 13.00 1.79
C PHE A 66 22.77 12.26 3.03
N ILE A 67 22.49 10.95 2.90
CA ILE A 67 22.01 10.12 3.99
C ILE A 67 22.96 8.94 4.23
N THR A 68 23.19 8.65 5.49
CA THR A 68 24.00 7.50 5.93
C THR A 68 23.14 6.25 6.09
N GLN A 69 23.79 5.10 6.26
CA GLN A 69 23.09 3.85 6.57
C GLN A 69 22.37 3.90 7.93
N GLU A 70 22.93 4.62 8.91
CA GLU A 70 22.30 4.80 10.23
C GLU A 70 21.00 5.61 10.11
N GLU A 71 21.03 6.72 9.38
CA GLU A 71 19.85 7.54 9.09
C GLU A 71 18.81 6.77 8.26
N THR A 72 19.25 5.89 7.35
CA THR A 72 18.33 4.98 6.63
C THR A 72 17.57 4.05 7.58
N ASN A 73 18.24 3.52 8.61
CA ASN A 73 17.60 2.69 9.64
C ASN A 73 16.63 3.53 10.49
N GLU A 74 16.99 4.77 10.80
CA GLU A 74 16.11 5.71 11.49
C GLU A 74 14.83 6.01 10.69
N ILE A 75 14.95 6.29 9.38
CA ILE A 75 13.82 6.49 8.48
C ILE A 75 12.88 5.27 8.52
N GLN A 76 13.45 4.06 8.48
CA GLN A 76 12.68 2.82 8.55
C GLN A 76 11.92 2.67 9.89
N ASN A 77 12.54 3.03 11.02
CA ASN A 77 11.89 3.01 12.33
C ASN A 77 10.74 4.03 12.43
N HIS A 78 10.96 5.23 11.88
CA HIS A 78 9.91 6.25 11.79
C HIS A 78 8.77 5.83 10.87
N LEU A 79 9.05 5.18 9.74
CA LEU A 79 8.04 4.61 8.87
C LEU A 79 7.12 3.64 9.63
N TYR A 80 7.67 2.74 10.45
CA TYR A 80 6.85 1.83 11.24
C TYR A 80 5.95 2.58 12.24
N THR A 81 6.47 3.63 12.86
CA THR A 81 5.70 4.49 13.78
C THR A 81 4.58 5.20 13.03
N PHE A 82 4.92 5.95 11.98
CA PHE A 82 3.93 6.70 11.20
C PHE A 82 2.89 5.79 10.52
N SER A 83 3.26 4.56 10.17
CA SER A 83 2.32 3.59 9.59
C SER A 83 1.20 3.15 10.53
N LYS A 84 1.34 3.32 11.85
CA LYS A 84 0.38 2.91 12.88
C LYS A 84 -0.58 4.04 13.31
N TRP A 85 -0.64 5.14 12.54
CA TRP A 85 -1.44 6.33 12.82
C TRP A 85 -2.92 6.04 13.12
N TYR A 86 -3.51 5.03 12.46
CA TYR A 86 -4.90 4.61 12.65
C TYR A 86 -5.19 4.00 14.05
N TYR A 87 -4.16 3.69 14.84
CA TYR A 87 -4.28 3.28 16.25
C TYR A 87 -4.17 4.44 17.23
N GLN A 88 -3.90 5.67 16.77
CA GLN A 88 -3.75 6.80 17.66
C GLN A 88 -5.08 7.09 18.36
N LYS A 89 -5.10 6.98 19.70
CA LYS A 89 -6.34 6.97 20.52
C LYS A 89 -7.26 8.15 20.25
N SER A 90 -6.69 9.33 20.03
CA SER A 90 -7.44 10.58 19.80
C SER A 90 -8.23 10.58 18.48
N ILE A 91 -7.80 9.82 17.47
CA ILE A 91 -8.43 9.75 16.14
C ILE A 91 -8.98 8.37 15.80
N GLN A 92 -8.68 7.34 16.61
CA GLN A 92 -9.06 5.95 16.37
C GLN A 92 -10.56 5.78 16.08
N LYS A 93 -11.42 6.53 16.79
CA LYS A 93 -12.88 6.49 16.63
C LYS A 93 -13.36 6.76 15.20
N PHE A 94 -12.61 7.53 14.41
CA PHE A 94 -12.97 7.85 13.02
C PHE A 94 -12.70 6.69 12.06
N PHE A 95 -11.95 5.68 12.47
CA PHE A 95 -11.69 4.48 11.66
C PHE A 95 -12.56 3.29 12.03
N MET A 96 -13.33 3.37 13.12
CA MET A 96 -14.06 2.21 13.61
C MET A 96 -15.39 2.05 12.88
N VAL A 97 -15.56 0.90 12.22
CA VAL A 97 -16.84 0.39 11.72
C VAL A 97 -17.15 -0.87 12.50
N GLU A 98 -18.01 -0.75 13.52
CA GLU A 98 -18.15 -1.77 14.56
C GLU A 98 -16.74 -2.07 15.16
N ASP A 99 -16.31 -3.33 15.17
CA ASP A 99 -14.99 -3.72 15.68
C ASP A 99 -13.85 -3.63 14.64
N LEU A 100 -14.15 -3.22 13.41
CA LEU A 100 -13.18 -3.16 12.32
C LEU A 100 -12.56 -1.76 12.19
N ASN A 101 -11.23 -1.68 12.23
CA ASN A 101 -10.50 -0.44 11.95
C ASN A 101 -10.20 -0.32 10.44
N ILE A 102 -10.88 0.61 9.75
CA ILE A 102 -10.73 0.80 8.30
C ILE A 102 -9.42 1.49 7.91
N GLY A 103 -8.78 2.22 8.82
CA GLY A 103 -7.45 2.80 8.59
C GLY A 103 -6.39 1.70 8.46
N GLN A 104 -6.52 0.63 9.27
CA GLN A 104 -5.66 -0.56 9.19
C GLN A 104 -5.77 -1.28 7.85
N LEU A 105 -6.95 -1.28 7.21
CA LEU A 105 -7.14 -1.91 5.90
C LEU A 105 -6.26 -1.27 4.82
N LEU A 106 -5.90 0.00 4.97
CA LEU A 106 -5.11 0.76 4.01
C LEU A 106 -3.62 0.79 4.33
N GLN A 107 -3.18 0.09 5.39
CA GLN A 107 -1.81 0.15 5.88
C GLN A 107 -0.77 -0.20 4.81
N GLU A 108 -0.98 -1.27 4.02
CA GLU A 108 -0.01 -1.68 2.98
C GLU A 108 0.20 -0.59 1.92
N GLN A 109 -0.90 0.00 1.44
CA GLN A 109 -0.86 1.09 0.45
C GLN A 109 -0.26 2.36 1.03
N PHE A 110 -0.54 2.64 2.30
CA PHE A 110 0.03 3.79 3.01
C PHE A 110 1.53 3.62 3.22
N ILE A 111 2.00 2.44 3.65
CA ILE A 111 3.43 2.13 3.82
C ILE A 111 4.19 2.27 2.51
N ASP A 112 3.67 1.73 1.39
CA ASP A 112 4.33 1.82 0.07
C ASP A 112 4.51 3.26 -0.40
N TYR A 113 3.56 4.14 -0.06
CA TYR A 113 3.71 5.57 -0.33
C TYR A 113 4.68 6.23 0.67
N MET A 114 4.47 6.01 1.96
CA MET A 114 5.20 6.69 3.03
C MET A 114 6.70 6.39 3.03
N ILE A 115 7.12 5.19 2.63
CA ILE A 115 8.55 4.86 2.53
C ILE A 115 9.27 5.78 1.53
N LYS A 116 8.66 6.03 0.37
CA LYS A 116 9.19 6.92 -0.67
C LYS A 116 9.16 8.37 -0.21
N PHE A 117 8.05 8.78 0.42
CA PHE A 117 7.89 10.13 0.95
C PHE A 117 8.92 10.45 2.04
N LEU A 118 9.05 9.58 3.05
CA LEU A 118 9.97 9.81 4.17
C LEU A 118 11.43 9.82 3.69
N LYS A 119 11.82 8.94 2.76
CA LYS A 119 13.16 9.00 2.16
C LYS A 119 13.46 10.38 1.59
N LYS A 120 12.58 10.90 0.72
CA LYS A 120 12.72 12.25 0.14
C LYS A 120 12.72 13.35 1.20
N PHE A 121 11.87 13.25 2.22
CA PHE A 121 11.79 14.21 3.33
C PHE A 121 13.10 14.30 4.11
N PHE A 122 13.66 13.15 4.50
CA PHE A 122 14.91 13.09 5.26
C PHE A 122 16.13 13.50 4.41
N GLU A 123 16.19 13.09 3.15
CA GLU A 123 17.23 13.53 2.21
C GLU A 123 17.20 15.04 2.02
N PHE A 124 16.01 15.61 1.82
CA PHE A 124 15.88 17.05 1.66
C PHE A 124 16.26 17.81 2.93
N LYS A 125 15.89 17.29 4.12
CA LYS A 125 16.35 17.86 5.40
C LYS A 125 17.87 18.00 5.43
N LYS A 126 18.60 16.95 5.06
CA LYS A 126 20.08 16.93 5.03
C LYS A 126 20.65 17.88 3.98
N ILE A 127 20.01 17.96 2.80
CA ILE A 127 20.36 18.92 1.75
C ILE A 127 20.17 20.36 2.25
N HIS A 128 19.05 20.66 2.93
CA HIS A 128 18.79 21.98 3.50
C HIS A 128 19.80 22.34 4.59
N GLU A 129 20.16 21.41 5.47
CA GLU A 129 21.21 21.60 6.49
C GLU A 129 22.58 21.93 5.87
N LYS A 130 22.93 21.26 4.76
CA LYS A 130 24.17 21.54 4.02
C LYS A 130 24.12 22.87 3.26
N PHE A 131 22.95 23.27 2.78
CA PHE A 131 22.73 24.42 1.91
C PHE A 131 21.62 25.36 2.43
N PRO A 132 21.77 25.96 3.64
CA PRO A 132 20.66 26.63 4.33
C PRO A 132 20.20 27.93 3.65
N ASN A 133 21.07 28.58 2.88
CA ASN A 133 20.78 29.86 2.21
C ASN A 133 20.47 29.70 0.71
N SER A 134 20.35 28.47 0.22
CA SER A 134 20.05 28.21 -1.19
C SER A 134 18.59 28.50 -1.53
N THR A 135 18.36 28.82 -2.79
CA THR A 135 17.02 28.77 -3.40
C THR A 135 16.82 27.39 -4.01
N PHE A 136 15.77 26.69 -3.62
CA PHE A 136 15.45 25.37 -4.14
C PHE A 136 14.36 25.45 -5.20
N ILE A 137 14.57 24.78 -6.32
CA ILE A 137 13.64 24.76 -7.44
C ILE A 137 13.18 23.33 -7.64
N SER A 138 11.88 23.10 -7.64
CA SER A 138 11.33 21.76 -7.73
C SER A 138 9.86 21.77 -8.15
N SER A 139 9.31 20.60 -8.42
CA SER A 139 7.90 20.37 -8.71
C SER A 139 7.33 19.28 -7.80
N GLY A 140 6.02 19.06 -7.89
CA GLY A 140 5.34 17.94 -7.25
C GLY A 140 5.62 17.83 -5.75
N ILE A 141 5.86 16.60 -5.28
CA ILE A 141 6.06 16.31 -3.86
C ILE A 141 7.37 16.89 -3.31
N LEU A 142 8.41 17.04 -4.15
CA LEU A 142 9.66 17.66 -3.73
C LEU A 142 9.48 19.14 -3.39
N TYR A 143 8.62 19.85 -4.12
CA TYR A 143 8.26 21.23 -3.76
C TYR A 143 7.55 21.30 -2.41
N GLU A 144 6.54 20.45 -2.20
CA GLU A 144 5.80 20.42 -0.93
C GLU A 144 6.71 20.07 0.25
N ILE A 145 7.64 19.13 0.07
CA ILE A 145 8.67 18.81 1.07
C ILE A 145 9.60 20.01 1.30
N SER A 146 10.07 20.66 0.23
CA SER A 146 11.04 21.75 0.34
C SER A 146 10.48 22.94 1.12
N ALA A 147 9.21 23.24 0.89
CA ALA A 147 8.48 24.33 1.54
C ALA A 147 8.31 24.12 3.06
N ILE A 148 8.46 22.90 3.57
CA ILE A 148 8.42 22.61 5.02
C ILE A 148 9.65 23.19 5.73
N PHE A 149 10.81 23.16 5.07
CA PHE A 149 12.08 23.55 5.71
C PHE A 149 12.56 24.94 5.30
N SER A 150 12.21 25.41 4.10
CA SER A 150 12.73 26.66 3.55
C SER A 150 11.63 27.55 2.97
N SER A 151 11.71 28.85 3.25
CA SER A 151 10.90 29.86 2.56
C SER A 151 11.44 30.20 1.15
N ASN A 152 12.68 29.82 0.84
CA ASN A 152 13.35 30.11 -0.42
C ASN A 152 13.15 28.95 -1.42
N VAL A 153 11.89 28.71 -1.77
CA VAL A 153 11.49 27.64 -2.70
C VAL A 153 10.74 28.22 -3.89
N GLN A 154 10.99 27.67 -5.08
CA GLN A 154 10.29 28.05 -6.31
C GLN A 154 9.70 26.81 -6.96
N LYS A 155 8.39 26.87 -7.25
CA LYS A 155 7.66 25.79 -7.89
C LYS A 155 7.83 25.87 -9.40
N ILE A 156 8.11 24.73 -10.02
CA ILE A 156 7.98 24.56 -11.47
C ILE A 156 6.61 23.95 -11.73
N ASP A 157 5.82 24.62 -12.57
CA ASP A 157 4.54 24.09 -13.02
C ASP A 157 4.75 22.88 -13.93
N THR A 158 4.21 21.75 -13.49
CA THR A 158 4.02 20.57 -14.33
C THR A 158 2.64 20.70 -14.98
N ASP A 159 2.56 20.56 -16.31
CA ASP A 159 1.28 20.63 -17.04
C ASP A 159 0.36 19.43 -16.74
N GLU A 160 0.82 18.48 -15.92
CA GLU A 160 0.11 17.26 -15.56
C GLU A 160 -0.54 17.39 -14.17
N GLU A 161 -1.81 17.00 -14.05
CA GLU A 161 -2.45 16.78 -12.74
C GLU A 161 -1.63 15.78 -11.93
N VAL A 162 -1.38 16.08 -10.65
CA VAL A 162 -0.69 15.17 -9.74
C VAL A 162 -1.50 13.87 -9.61
N ASN A 163 -1.07 12.81 -10.28
CA ASN A 163 -1.72 11.51 -10.23
C ASN A 163 -0.98 10.59 -9.26
N TYR A 164 -1.59 10.32 -8.10
CA TYR A 164 -1.06 9.38 -7.13
C TYR A 164 -1.37 7.94 -7.56
N ASP A 165 -0.39 7.26 -8.17
CA ASP A 165 -0.48 5.83 -8.49
C ASP A 165 -0.29 5.00 -7.20
N PHE A 166 -1.37 4.41 -6.67
CA PHE A 166 -1.28 3.51 -5.52
C PHE A 166 -1.04 2.05 -5.97
N VAL A 167 -0.36 1.26 -5.14
CA VAL A 167 0.06 -0.12 -5.45
C VAL A 167 -1.07 -1.06 -5.91
N HIS A 168 -2.33 -0.76 -5.59
CA HIS A 168 -3.49 -1.57 -5.99
C HIS A 168 -4.31 -0.98 -7.16
N ASP A 169 -3.82 0.05 -7.85
CA ASP A 169 -4.53 0.64 -9.01
C ASP A 169 -4.28 -0.12 -10.32
N LYS A 170 -3.21 -0.91 -10.38
CA LYS A 170 -2.82 -1.72 -11.54
C LYS A 170 -2.63 -3.18 -11.14
N VAL A 171 -3.07 -4.10 -12.00
CA VAL A 171 -2.87 -5.55 -11.87
C VAL A 171 -1.92 -5.99 -12.98
N ARG A 172 -0.78 -6.57 -12.60
CA ARG A 172 0.14 -7.20 -13.54
C ARG A 172 -0.40 -8.58 -13.95
N ILE A 173 -0.38 -8.85 -15.24
CA ILE A 173 -0.81 -10.10 -15.84
C ILE A 173 0.37 -10.67 -16.62
N ASP A 174 0.76 -11.88 -16.24
CA ASP A 174 1.78 -12.67 -16.93
C ASP A 174 1.08 -13.83 -17.64
N LEU A 175 1.10 -13.82 -18.98
CA LEU A 175 0.52 -14.88 -19.79
C LEU A 175 1.62 -15.66 -20.51
N ASN A 176 1.56 -16.98 -20.41
CA ASN A 176 2.38 -17.87 -21.20
C ASN A 176 1.60 -18.24 -22.48
N LEU A 177 1.93 -17.60 -23.63
CA LEU A 177 1.40 -17.98 -24.94
C LEU A 177 2.45 -18.82 -25.68
N GLY A 178 2.35 -20.14 -25.56
CA GLY A 178 3.33 -21.07 -26.12
C GLY A 178 4.71 -20.87 -25.49
N LYS A 179 5.71 -20.49 -26.30
CA LYS A 179 7.08 -20.19 -25.82
C LYS A 179 7.25 -18.74 -25.36
N ASN A 180 6.31 -17.86 -25.68
CA ASN A 180 6.43 -16.43 -25.39
C ASN A 180 5.76 -16.10 -24.06
N LYS A 181 6.46 -15.32 -23.23
CA LYS A 181 5.90 -14.70 -22.02
C LYS A 181 5.47 -13.29 -22.37
N ILE A 182 4.19 -13.00 -22.22
CA ILE A 182 3.64 -11.67 -22.43
C ILE A 182 3.27 -11.13 -21.05
N ASN A 183 3.92 -10.03 -20.67
CA ASN A 183 3.69 -9.36 -19.40
C ASN A 183 3.11 -7.98 -19.69
N PHE A 184 1.94 -7.69 -19.12
CA PHE A 184 1.30 -6.37 -19.26
C PHE A 184 0.54 -6.01 -17.99
N SER A 185 0.29 -4.72 -17.78
CA SER A 185 -0.52 -4.23 -16.66
C SER A 185 -1.90 -3.77 -17.12
N LEU A 186 -2.95 -4.17 -16.41
CA LEU A 186 -4.29 -3.62 -16.57
C LEU A 186 -4.64 -2.71 -15.41
N SER A 187 -5.49 -1.71 -15.65
CA SER A 187 -6.12 -0.99 -14.54
C SER A 187 -7.00 -1.94 -13.73
N SER A 188 -7.10 -1.72 -12.43
CA SER A 188 -7.94 -2.52 -11.53
C SER A 188 -9.40 -2.52 -11.96
N SER A 189 -9.90 -1.43 -12.55
CA SER A 189 -11.26 -1.34 -13.11
C SER A 189 -11.48 -2.29 -14.30
N LYS A 190 -10.52 -2.35 -15.24
CA LYS A 190 -10.58 -3.28 -16.39
C LYS A 190 -10.48 -4.73 -15.92
N TYR A 191 -9.54 -5.01 -15.03
CA TYR A 191 -9.37 -6.35 -14.46
C TYR A 191 -10.64 -6.86 -13.76
N LYS A 192 -11.27 -6.02 -12.92
CA LYS A 192 -12.52 -6.38 -12.22
C LYS A 192 -13.67 -6.75 -13.17
N LYS A 193 -13.78 -6.10 -14.33
CA LYS A 193 -14.79 -6.44 -15.36
C LYS A 193 -14.56 -7.85 -15.93
N ILE A 194 -13.31 -8.17 -16.26
CA ILE A 194 -12.91 -9.50 -16.75
C ILE A 194 -13.19 -10.58 -15.70
N LYS A 195 -12.77 -10.32 -14.44
CA LYS A 195 -13.03 -11.20 -13.30
C LYS A 195 -14.53 -11.46 -13.12
N HIS A 196 -15.35 -10.42 -13.13
CA HIS A 196 -16.80 -10.56 -12.93
C HIS A 196 -17.46 -11.51 -13.94
N PHE A 197 -17.03 -11.45 -15.21
CA PHE A 197 -17.53 -12.35 -16.24
C PHE A 197 -17.13 -13.81 -15.96
N SER A 198 -15.86 -14.05 -15.61
CA SER A 198 -15.36 -15.37 -15.23
C SER A 198 -16.07 -15.95 -14.00
N GLU A 199 -16.35 -15.12 -13.00
CA GLU A 199 -17.02 -15.52 -11.77
C GLU A 199 -18.48 -15.93 -11.98
N LYS A 200 -19.21 -15.25 -12.89
CA LYS A 200 -20.58 -15.64 -13.25
C LYS A 200 -20.66 -17.09 -13.76
N PHE A 201 -19.68 -17.50 -14.57
CA PHE A 201 -19.61 -18.88 -15.08
C PHE A 201 -19.18 -19.87 -13.98
N THR A 202 -18.28 -19.45 -13.10
CA THR A 202 -17.70 -20.31 -12.06
C THR A 202 -18.71 -20.63 -10.96
N GLN A 203 -19.52 -19.65 -10.54
CA GLN A 203 -20.46 -19.80 -9.44
C GLN A 203 -21.44 -20.96 -9.67
N SER A 204 -22.06 -21.04 -10.85
CA SER A 204 -23.09 -22.05 -11.11
C SER A 204 -22.56 -23.49 -11.15
N LEU A 205 -21.26 -23.67 -11.41
CA LEU A 205 -20.65 -24.99 -11.58
C LEU A 205 -20.06 -25.54 -10.28
N PHE A 206 -19.67 -24.68 -9.34
CA PHE A 206 -18.88 -25.05 -8.17
C PHE A 206 -19.47 -24.53 -6.86
N GLU A 207 -20.80 -24.46 -6.76
CA GLU A 207 -21.42 -24.09 -5.49
C GLU A 207 -21.01 -25.05 -4.36
N PRO A 208 -20.70 -24.53 -3.16
CA PRO A 208 -20.35 -25.38 -2.03
C PRO A 208 -21.49 -26.34 -1.71
N LYS A 209 -21.17 -27.63 -1.58
CA LYS A 209 -22.14 -28.64 -1.17
C LYS A 209 -22.24 -28.66 0.35
N THR A 210 -23.46 -28.65 0.87
CA THR A 210 -23.73 -28.89 2.28
C THR A 210 -23.80 -30.40 2.52
N THR A 211 -22.68 -31.05 2.81
CA THR A 211 -22.69 -32.44 3.27
C THR A 211 -22.86 -32.47 4.79
N SER A 212 -23.86 -33.22 5.27
CA SER A 212 -24.00 -33.47 6.70
C SER A 212 -22.71 -34.12 7.22
N ASN A 213 -22.20 -33.60 8.33
CA ASN A 213 -20.98 -34.02 9.04
C ASN A 213 -19.62 -33.55 8.51
N SER A 214 -19.52 -32.80 7.41
CA SER A 214 -18.21 -32.21 7.01
C SER A 214 -17.97 -30.85 7.67
N ARG A 215 -16.69 -30.55 7.97
CA ARG A 215 -16.28 -29.23 8.46
C ARG A 215 -16.02 -28.30 7.29
N ASN A 216 -16.67 -27.14 7.25
CA ASN A 216 -16.49 -26.13 6.22
C ASN A 216 -15.26 -25.27 6.52
N VAL A 217 -14.27 -25.32 5.63
CA VAL A 217 -13.05 -24.54 5.72
C VAL A 217 -13.02 -23.49 4.61
N LEU A 218 -13.09 -22.22 4.99
CA LEU A 218 -13.02 -21.09 4.09
C LEU A 218 -11.55 -20.77 3.75
N LEU A 219 -11.18 -20.84 2.48
CA LEU A 219 -9.87 -20.44 1.97
C LEU A 219 -9.97 -19.03 1.37
N VAL A 220 -9.31 -18.07 2.02
CA VAL A 220 -9.44 -16.63 1.69
C VAL A 220 -8.24 -16.16 0.89
N GLU A 221 -8.46 -15.73 -0.36
CA GLU A 221 -7.41 -15.21 -1.27
C GLU A 221 -6.25 -16.20 -1.55
N LEU A 222 -6.44 -17.50 -1.27
CA LEU A 222 -5.46 -18.54 -1.58
C LEU A 222 -5.45 -18.85 -3.09
N SER A 223 -4.25 -18.95 -3.66
CA SER A 223 -4.06 -19.37 -5.06
C SER A 223 -4.32 -20.87 -5.23
N THR A 224 -5.25 -21.21 -6.12
CA THR A 224 -5.54 -22.60 -6.51
C THR A 224 -4.31 -23.37 -6.99
N GLU A 225 -3.45 -22.76 -7.80
CA GLU A 225 -2.26 -23.45 -8.34
C GLU A 225 -1.21 -23.66 -7.26
N ARG A 226 -0.95 -22.63 -6.45
CA ARG A 226 0.07 -22.71 -5.38
C ARG A 226 -0.29 -23.76 -4.34
N TYR A 227 -1.59 -23.90 -4.06
CA TYR A 227 -2.11 -24.80 -3.02
C TYR A 227 -2.78 -26.05 -3.59
N GLN A 228 -2.45 -26.45 -4.83
CA GLN A 228 -3.03 -27.62 -5.48
C GLN A 228 -2.95 -28.88 -4.60
N LYS A 229 -1.79 -29.16 -4.01
CA LYS A 229 -1.59 -30.35 -3.15
C LYS A 229 -2.51 -30.34 -1.93
N LEU A 230 -2.75 -29.18 -1.31
CA LEU A 230 -3.68 -29.04 -0.20
C LEU A 230 -5.11 -29.37 -0.64
N LEU A 231 -5.53 -28.86 -1.80
CA LEU A 231 -6.86 -29.13 -2.37
C LEU A 231 -7.03 -30.60 -2.79
N GLU A 232 -5.96 -31.25 -3.25
CA GLU A 232 -5.98 -32.67 -3.62
C GLU A 232 -6.09 -33.57 -2.40
N GLU A 233 -5.30 -33.29 -1.36
CA GLU A 233 -5.25 -34.05 -0.11
C GLU A 233 -6.56 -33.91 0.69
N SER A 234 -7.24 -32.77 0.60
CA SER A 234 -8.49 -32.56 1.33
C SER A 234 -9.58 -33.57 1.00
N ARG A 235 -9.52 -34.22 -0.17
CA ARG A 235 -10.45 -35.28 -0.57
C ARG A 235 -10.33 -36.55 0.29
N ASN A 236 -9.20 -36.74 0.94
CA ASN A 236 -8.96 -37.87 1.83
C ASN A 236 -9.46 -37.61 3.26
N HIS A 237 -10.02 -36.43 3.50
CA HIS A 237 -10.49 -35.98 4.81
C HIS A 237 -11.96 -35.53 4.76
N ASN A 238 -12.64 -35.60 5.91
CA ASN A 238 -14.03 -35.14 6.03
C ASN A 238 -14.10 -33.61 6.21
N ILE A 239 -13.56 -32.88 5.23
CA ILE A 239 -13.54 -31.41 5.19
C ILE A 239 -14.09 -30.93 3.85
N ASN A 240 -14.80 -29.82 3.89
CA ASN A 240 -15.32 -29.13 2.71
C ASN A 240 -14.55 -27.83 2.54
N LEU A 241 -13.66 -27.79 1.55
CA LEU A 241 -12.90 -26.58 1.23
C LEU A 241 -13.74 -25.65 0.36
N ILE A 242 -13.81 -24.39 0.75
CA ILE A 242 -14.56 -23.34 0.06
C ILE A 242 -13.62 -22.18 -0.24
N GLN A 243 -13.38 -21.90 -1.51
CA GLN A 243 -12.60 -20.72 -1.89
C GLN A 243 -13.45 -19.46 -1.95
N PHE A 244 -12.89 -18.38 -1.42
CA PHE A 244 -13.44 -17.04 -1.52
C PHE A 244 -12.30 -16.03 -1.79
N GLY A 245 -12.42 -15.30 -2.89
CA GLY A 245 -11.43 -14.31 -3.31
C GLY A 245 -12.08 -13.07 -3.92
N ILE A 246 -11.80 -11.91 -3.35
CA ILE A 246 -12.20 -10.61 -3.89
C ILE A 246 -11.16 -10.12 -4.90
N ARG A 247 -9.86 -10.26 -4.59
CA ARG A 247 -8.77 -9.78 -5.44
C ARG A 247 -8.49 -10.72 -6.60
N ARG A 248 -8.42 -12.03 -6.36
CA ARG A 248 -8.14 -13.03 -7.42
C ARG A 248 -9.28 -14.04 -7.55
N PRO A 249 -9.67 -14.42 -8.78
CA PRO A 249 -10.62 -15.51 -8.96
C PRO A 249 -9.96 -16.86 -8.65
N ALA A 250 -10.76 -17.79 -8.13
CA ALA A 250 -10.35 -19.18 -7.90
C ALA A 250 -9.94 -19.91 -9.20
N ILE A 251 -10.58 -19.55 -10.31
CA ILE A 251 -10.34 -20.09 -11.65
C ILE A 251 -9.97 -18.93 -12.58
N TRP A 252 -8.79 -19.00 -13.19
CA TRP A 252 -8.34 -17.99 -14.15
C TRP A 252 -7.77 -18.59 -15.45
N ASN A 253 -7.56 -19.91 -15.48
CA ASN A 253 -7.10 -20.66 -16.64
C ASN A 253 -7.64 -22.10 -16.61
N MET A 254 -7.33 -22.90 -17.63
CA MET A 254 -7.79 -24.29 -17.72
C MET A 254 -7.18 -25.21 -16.65
N ASN A 255 -5.97 -24.90 -16.17
CA ASN A 255 -5.30 -25.69 -15.14
C ASN A 255 -6.03 -25.54 -13.79
N THR A 256 -6.23 -24.30 -13.34
CA THR A 256 -7.02 -23.99 -12.14
C THR A 256 -8.44 -24.54 -12.21
N PHE A 257 -9.09 -24.47 -13.37
CA PHE A 257 -10.39 -25.10 -13.58
C PHE A 257 -10.36 -26.61 -13.30
N LYS A 258 -9.38 -27.34 -13.87
CA LYS A 258 -9.21 -28.78 -13.65
C LYS A 258 -8.95 -29.10 -12.18
N ILE A 259 -8.10 -28.32 -11.51
CA ILE A 259 -7.80 -28.51 -10.09
C ILE A 259 -9.08 -28.38 -9.25
N ILE A 260 -9.83 -27.29 -9.38
CA ILE A 260 -11.09 -27.08 -8.64
C ILE A 260 -12.07 -28.22 -8.91
N LYS A 261 -12.27 -28.59 -10.19
CA LYS A 261 -13.20 -29.66 -10.57
C LYS A 261 -12.81 -31.01 -9.95
N ASN A 262 -11.54 -31.38 -10.02
CA ASN A 262 -11.06 -32.69 -9.56
C ASN A 262 -11.04 -32.80 -8.03
N THR A 263 -10.81 -31.68 -7.35
CA THR A 263 -10.76 -31.58 -5.89
C THR A 263 -12.15 -31.42 -5.26
N LYS A 264 -13.18 -31.14 -6.07
CA LYS A 264 -14.54 -30.83 -5.62
C LYS A 264 -14.59 -29.65 -4.65
N CYS A 265 -13.64 -28.72 -4.76
CA CYS A 265 -13.59 -27.51 -3.95
C CYS A 265 -14.79 -26.60 -4.28
N GLY A 266 -15.51 -26.14 -3.26
CA GLY A 266 -16.56 -25.15 -3.42
C GLY A 266 -15.99 -23.77 -3.73
N ILE A 267 -16.75 -22.94 -4.44
CA ILE A 267 -16.40 -21.55 -4.73
C ILE A 267 -17.59 -20.65 -4.40
N ILE A 268 -17.32 -19.58 -3.66
CA ILE A 268 -18.25 -18.47 -3.51
C ILE A 268 -17.62 -17.22 -4.12
N THR A 269 -18.35 -16.60 -5.04
CA THR A 269 -17.92 -15.36 -5.69
C THR A 269 -18.60 -14.15 -5.04
N PRO A 270 -17.95 -12.97 -4.96
CA PRO A 270 -18.58 -11.73 -4.49
C PRO A 270 -19.88 -11.41 -5.25
N GLY A 271 -19.89 -11.67 -6.58
CA GLY A 271 -21.06 -11.45 -7.42
C GLY A 271 -22.29 -12.28 -7.00
N SER A 272 -22.08 -13.47 -6.45
CA SER A 272 -23.16 -14.35 -5.98
C SER A 272 -23.82 -13.91 -4.66
N LEU A 273 -23.19 -12.97 -3.95
CA LEU A 273 -23.65 -12.45 -2.66
C LEU A 273 -24.38 -11.11 -2.79
N ILE A 274 -24.02 -10.32 -3.81
CA ILE A 274 -24.52 -8.95 -3.98
C ILE A 274 -25.88 -8.94 -4.69
N ASN A 275 -26.94 -8.89 -3.89
CA ASN A 275 -28.32 -8.65 -4.32
C ASN A 275 -28.73 -7.17 -4.13
N SER A 276 -29.94 -6.81 -4.55
CA SER A 276 -30.47 -5.43 -4.42
C SER A 276 -30.46 -4.92 -2.98
N LYS A 277 -30.82 -5.77 -2.01
CA LYS A 277 -30.79 -5.43 -0.58
C LYS A 277 -29.38 -5.15 -0.07
N LEU A 278 -28.40 -5.94 -0.50
CA LEU A 278 -27.00 -5.74 -0.10
C LEU A 278 -26.42 -4.47 -0.72
N LYS A 279 -26.82 -4.10 -1.95
CA LYS A 279 -26.40 -2.82 -2.57
C LYS A 279 -26.81 -1.61 -1.73
N ILE A 280 -28.00 -1.63 -1.11
CA ILE A 280 -28.44 -0.58 -0.20
C ILE A 280 -27.51 -0.49 1.01
N LYS A 281 -27.23 -1.63 1.66
CA LYS A 281 -26.30 -1.69 2.80
C LYS A 281 -24.88 -1.22 2.45
N ILE A 282 -24.40 -1.54 1.24
CA ILE A 282 -23.10 -1.06 0.75
C ILE A 282 -23.10 0.47 0.63
N GLN A 283 -24.18 1.05 0.12
CA GLN A 283 -24.30 2.51 0.01
C GLN A 283 -24.38 3.19 1.38
N GLU A 284 -25.14 2.62 2.32
CA GLU A 284 -25.21 3.11 3.71
C GLU A 284 -23.83 3.06 4.37
N GLN A 285 -23.12 1.93 4.23
CA GLN A 285 -21.77 1.74 4.76
C GLN A 285 -20.77 2.74 4.14
N LYS A 286 -20.87 2.99 2.83
CA LYS A 286 -20.06 3.99 2.12
C LYS A 286 -20.30 5.38 2.71
N ASN A 287 -21.57 5.78 2.88
CA ASN A 287 -21.93 7.09 3.43
C ASN A 287 -21.41 7.27 4.86
N LEU A 288 -21.52 6.22 5.69
CA LEU A 288 -20.99 6.22 7.05
C LEU A 288 -19.48 6.48 7.05
N ILE A 289 -18.72 5.69 6.29
CA ILE A 289 -17.27 5.82 6.21
C ILE A 289 -16.87 7.20 5.68
N THR A 290 -17.52 7.68 4.62
CA THR A 290 -17.25 9.02 4.07
C THR A 290 -17.42 10.11 5.12
N LYS A 291 -18.48 10.03 5.93
CA LYS A 291 -18.71 11.00 7.02
C LYS A 291 -17.59 10.93 8.07
N GLN A 292 -17.24 9.73 8.54
CA GLN A 292 -16.19 9.54 9.55
C GLN A 292 -14.83 10.10 9.08
N ILE A 293 -14.46 9.84 7.82
CA ILE A 293 -13.20 10.31 7.25
C ILE A 293 -13.21 11.82 6.99
N SER A 294 -14.36 12.40 6.64
CA SER A 294 -14.50 13.87 6.55
C SER A 294 -14.29 14.54 7.91
N GLU A 295 -14.87 13.99 8.98
CA GLU A 295 -14.70 14.49 10.35
C GLU A 295 -13.25 14.35 10.84
N LEU A 296 -12.56 13.24 10.51
CA LEU A 296 -11.13 13.06 10.80
C LEU A 296 -10.29 14.24 10.30
N TYR A 297 -10.53 14.70 9.06
CA TYR A 297 -9.74 15.77 8.45
C TYR A 297 -9.97 17.17 9.07
N GLN A 298 -10.91 17.30 10.01
CA GLN A 298 -11.09 18.50 10.81
C GLN A 298 -10.12 18.55 12.01
N HIS A 299 -9.45 17.43 12.33
CA HIS A 299 -8.47 17.32 13.42
C HIS A 299 -7.03 17.55 12.96
N ASP A 300 -6.81 18.61 12.18
CA ASP A 300 -5.50 18.92 11.56
C ASP A 300 -4.38 19.09 12.58
N GLU A 301 -4.65 19.65 13.76
CA GLU A 301 -3.65 19.84 14.81
C GLU A 301 -3.07 18.51 15.29
N ILE A 302 -3.93 17.53 15.58
CA ILE A 302 -3.54 16.20 16.07
C ILE A 302 -2.74 15.46 14.99
N LEU A 303 -3.20 15.54 13.74
CA LEU A 303 -2.54 14.87 12.61
C LEU A 303 -1.21 15.55 12.27
N SER A 304 -1.12 16.88 12.36
CA SER A 304 0.13 17.63 12.22
C SER A 304 1.13 17.21 13.28
N GLN A 305 0.71 17.15 14.54
CA GLN A 305 1.59 16.71 15.62
C GLN A 305 2.06 15.26 15.44
N TYR A 306 1.17 14.37 14.99
CA TYR A 306 1.53 12.97 14.76
C TYR A 306 2.50 12.80 13.59
N PHE A 307 2.25 13.50 12.47
CA PHE A 307 3.08 13.47 11.27
C PHE A 307 4.11 14.60 11.29
N SER A 308 4.93 14.58 12.34
CA SER A 308 6.03 15.52 12.54
C SER A 308 7.31 14.79 12.89
N TYR A 309 8.44 15.38 12.52
CA TYR A 309 9.78 14.95 12.90
C TYR A 309 10.63 16.17 13.24
N GLU A 310 11.27 16.19 14.42
CA GLU A 310 12.07 17.33 14.92
C GLU A 310 11.36 18.70 14.83
N GLY A 311 10.04 18.73 15.03
CA GLY A 311 9.23 19.95 14.95
C GLY A 311 8.80 20.34 13.52
N TYR A 312 9.27 19.65 12.49
CA TYR A 312 8.82 19.80 11.12
C TYR A 312 7.61 18.89 10.86
N SER A 313 6.42 19.50 10.82
CA SER A 313 5.20 18.81 10.38
C SER A 313 5.21 18.65 8.87
N PHE A 314 4.97 17.42 8.42
CA PHE A 314 4.77 17.09 7.00
C PHE A 314 3.32 16.72 6.68
N TRP A 315 2.40 16.95 7.62
CA TRP A 315 0.97 16.68 7.42
C TRP A 315 0.39 17.39 6.20
N CYS A 316 0.76 18.66 5.99
CA CYS A 316 0.28 19.44 4.84
C CYS A 316 0.62 18.77 3.50
N ALA A 317 1.82 18.20 3.38
CA ALA A 317 2.28 17.52 2.19
C ALA A 317 1.55 16.17 1.99
N ILE A 318 1.28 15.41 3.06
CA ILE A 318 0.67 14.07 2.94
C ILE A 318 -0.87 14.07 2.95
N LYS A 319 -1.51 15.11 3.50
CA LYS A 319 -2.96 15.22 3.64
C LYS A 319 -3.70 15.03 2.31
N PRO A 320 -3.30 15.68 1.19
CA PRO A 320 -3.94 15.46 -0.11
C PRO A 320 -3.83 14.02 -0.61
N ILE A 321 -2.70 13.34 -0.37
CA ILE A 321 -2.51 11.93 -0.74
C ILE A 321 -3.43 11.03 0.07
N MET A 322 -3.52 11.26 1.38
CA MET A 322 -4.43 10.49 2.24
C MET A 322 -5.89 10.70 1.86
N GLN A 323 -6.28 11.94 1.58
CA GLN A 323 -7.62 12.26 1.05
C GLN A 323 -7.91 11.47 -0.21
N LYS A 324 -7.00 11.51 -1.20
CA LYS A 324 -7.14 10.75 -2.44
C LYS A 324 -7.20 9.23 -2.21
N LEU A 325 -6.38 8.71 -1.31
CA LEU A 325 -6.37 7.29 -0.97
C LEU A 325 -7.74 6.87 -0.41
N PHE A 326 -8.33 7.62 0.52
CA PHE A 326 -9.66 7.30 1.01
C PHE A 326 -10.74 7.47 -0.06
N GLU A 327 -10.76 8.59 -0.78
CA GLU A 327 -11.73 8.84 -1.87
C GLU A 327 -11.80 7.68 -2.87
N THR A 328 -10.65 7.12 -3.26
CA THR A 328 -10.57 6.02 -4.23
C THR A 328 -10.84 4.63 -3.63
N ARG A 329 -10.90 4.49 -2.30
CA ARG A 329 -11.00 3.19 -1.62
C ARG A 329 -12.26 2.98 -0.80
N ILE A 330 -12.93 4.03 -0.33
CA ILE A 330 -14.10 3.92 0.55
C ILE A 330 -15.19 3.03 -0.05
N GLU A 331 -15.51 3.18 -1.33
CA GLU A 331 -16.53 2.34 -1.97
C GLU A 331 -16.13 0.86 -2.00
N HIS A 332 -14.85 0.57 -2.26
CA HIS A 332 -14.35 -0.80 -2.23
C HIS A 332 -14.38 -1.38 -0.81
N ILE A 333 -13.94 -0.63 0.19
CA ILE A 333 -13.99 -1.04 1.61
C ILE A 333 -15.42 -1.33 2.02
N ALA A 334 -16.36 -0.42 1.75
CA ALA A 334 -17.77 -0.59 2.09
C ALA A 334 -18.37 -1.84 1.42
N ARG A 335 -18.04 -2.05 0.14
CA ARG A 335 -18.46 -3.24 -0.61
C ARG A 335 -17.91 -4.51 0.02
N ASP A 336 -16.62 -4.56 0.33
CA ASP A 336 -15.95 -5.76 0.83
C ASP A 336 -16.46 -6.14 2.22
N ILE A 337 -16.65 -5.15 3.11
CA ILE A 337 -17.24 -5.35 4.44
C ILE A 337 -18.61 -6.02 4.34
N GLN A 338 -19.53 -5.45 3.54
CA GLN A 338 -20.89 -5.97 3.45
C GLN A 338 -20.95 -7.30 2.69
N THR A 339 -20.07 -7.50 1.70
CA THR A 339 -19.98 -8.77 0.97
C THR A 339 -19.52 -9.90 1.89
N ILE A 340 -18.51 -9.67 2.73
CA ILE A 340 -18.01 -10.69 3.66
C ILE A 340 -19.03 -10.95 4.77
N LYS A 341 -19.71 -9.93 5.29
CA LYS A 341 -20.86 -10.14 6.20
C LYS A 341 -21.93 -11.04 5.57
N ALA A 342 -22.26 -10.83 4.30
CA ALA A 342 -23.22 -11.66 3.59
C ALA A 342 -22.71 -13.10 3.37
N LEU A 343 -21.40 -13.30 3.17
CA LEU A 343 -20.78 -14.63 3.09
C LEU A 343 -21.01 -15.42 4.39
N PHE A 344 -20.70 -14.82 5.53
CA PHE A 344 -20.85 -15.44 6.86
C PHE A 344 -22.31 -15.74 7.22
N GLN A 345 -23.26 -15.01 6.63
CA GLN A 345 -24.70 -15.29 6.76
C GLN A 345 -25.19 -16.40 5.82
N LYS A 346 -24.53 -16.58 4.66
CA LYS A 346 -24.95 -17.53 3.63
C LYS A 346 -24.51 -18.96 3.91
N ILE A 347 -23.33 -19.14 4.52
CA ILE A 347 -22.76 -20.45 4.78
C ILE A 347 -22.26 -20.58 6.21
N THR A 348 -22.38 -21.77 6.79
CA THR A 348 -21.69 -22.13 8.02
C THR A 348 -20.19 -22.28 7.72
N ILE A 349 -19.34 -21.62 8.49
CA ILE A 349 -17.88 -21.72 8.38
C ILE A 349 -17.37 -22.22 9.72
N ASP A 350 -16.58 -23.29 9.72
CA ASP A 350 -15.96 -23.84 10.95
C ASP A 350 -14.55 -23.30 11.16
N THR A 351 -13.83 -23.02 10.07
CA THR A 351 -12.46 -22.52 10.09
C THR A 351 -12.22 -21.62 8.88
N ALA A 352 -11.53 -20.51 9.08
CA ALA A 352 -11.03 -19.66 8.01
C ALA A 352 -9.51 -19.76 7.92
N VAL A 353 -9.00 -19.99 6.72
CA VAL A 353 -7.59 -20.07 6.38
C VAL A 353 -7.24 -18.86 5.52
N ILE A 354 -6.28 -18.07 5.98
CA ILE A 354 -5.80 -16.85 5.35
C ILE A 354 -4.31 -16.99 5.00
N SER A 355 -3.86 -16.22 4.00
CA SER A 355 -2.44 -16.22 3.58
C SER A 355 -1.65 -15.00 4.05
N SER A 356 -2.29 -14.07 4.76
CA SER A 356 -1.68 -12.88 5.35
C SER A 356 -2.67 -12.23 6.33
N GLU A 357 -2.18 -11.56 7.38
CA GLU A 357 -3.02 -10.79 8.31
C GLU A 357 -3.18 -9.30 7.94
N ILE A 358 -2.55 -8.83 6.85
CA ILE A 358 -2.56 -7.42 6.45
C ILE A 358 -3.42 -7.13 5.21
N GLY A 359 -3.79 -8.15 4.42
CA GLY A 359 -4.64 -7.94 3.24
C GLY A 359 -6.05 -7.48 3.61
N ILE A 360 -6.64 -6.57 2.83
CA ILE A 360 -7.97 -5.98 3.11
C ILE A 360 -9.03 -7.08 3.35
N THR A 361 -9.11 -8.04 2.43
CA THR A 361 -10.09 -9.13 2.48
C THR A 361 -9.87 -10.01 3.71
N GLU A 362 -8.62 -10.37 3.99
CA GLU A 362 -8.23 -11.19 5.13
C GLU A 362 -8.54 -10.49 6.45
N GLN A 363 -8.24 -9.19 6.57
CA GLN A 363 -8.54 -8.41 7.77
C GLN A 363 -10.04 -8.35 8.08
N ILE A 364 -10.88 -8.18 7.05
CA ILE A 364 -12.34 -8.21 7.23
C ILE A 364 -12.81 -9.63 7.61
N VAL A 365 -12.27 -10.68 6.99
CA VAL A 365 -12.60 -12.07 7.34
C VAL A 365 -12.15 -12.42 8.77
N ILE A 366 -10.97 -11.97 9.20
CA ILE A 366 -10.48 -12.13 10.57
C ILE A 366 -11.47 -11.49 11.54
N ASN A 367 -11.91 -10.26 11.26
CA ASN A 367 -12.83 -9.54 12.12
C ASN A 367 -14.18 -10.26 12.25
N GLU A 368 -14.77 -10.69 11.13
CA GLU A 368 -16.03 -11.43 11.15
C GLU A 368 -15.87 -12.82 11.79
N SER A 369 -14.74 -13.49 11.57
CA SER A 369 -14.46 -14.78 12.22
C SER A 369 -14.43 -14.67 13.73
N LYS A 370 -13.80 -13.63 14.28
CA LYS A 370 -13.78 -13.38 15.72
C LYS A 370 -15.17 -13.12 16.29
N LYS A 371 -16.00 -12.32 15.60
CA LYS A 371 -17.40 -12.07 16.01
C LYS A 371 -18.24 -13.35 16.06
N HIS A 372 -17.97 -14.28 15.15
CA HIS A 372 -18.72 -15.54 15.03
C HIS A 372 -18.05 -16.73 15.73
N GLY A 373 -16.94 -16.55 16.45
CA GLY A 373 -16.22 -17.64 17.13
C GLY A 373 -15.61 -18.67 16.18
N ILE A 374 -15.30 -18.29 14.95
CA ILE A 374 -14.72 -19.15 13.91
C ILE A 374 -13.21 -19.23 14.09
N LYS A 375 -12.66 -20.45 14.02
CA LYS A 375 -11.22 -20.69 14.14
C LYS A 375 -10.46 -20.08 12.96
N LEU A 376 -9.33 -19.45 13.24
CA LEU A 376 -8.46 -18.79 12.27
C LEU A 376 -7.12 -19.51 12.16
N ALA A 377 -6.70 -19.80 10.93
CA ALA A 377 -5.37 -20.34 10.64
C ALA A 377 -4.65 -19.45 9.62
N LEU A 378 -3.45 -19.01 9.96
CA LEU A 378 -2.53 -18.35 9.04
C LEU A 378 -1.69 -19.40 8.32
N LEU A 379 -1.76 -19.45 6.99
CA LEU A 379 -0.99 -20.36 6.16
C LEU A 379 0.12 -19.62 5.42
N GLN A 380 1.38 -19.89 5.78
CA GLN A 380 2.57 -19.27 5.21
C GLN A 380 3.54 -20.29 4.60
N HIS A 381 4.37 -19.83 3.68
CA HIS A 381 5.55 -20.58 3.23
C HIS A 381 6.72 -20.31 4.19
N GLY A 382 7.49 -21.32 4.57
CA GLY A 382 8.54 -21.24 5.59
C GLY A 382 9.80 -20.44 5.21
N MET A 383 9.88 -19.89 3.99
CA MET A 383 11.06 -19.12 3.55
C MET A 383 10.85 -17.64 3.86
N TYR A 384 11.19 -17.22 5.07
CA TYR A 384 11.41 -15.82 5.41
C TYR A 384 12.50 -15.70 6.47
N TYR A 385 13.38 -14.69 6.33
CA TYR A 385 14.43 -14.38 7.30
C TYR A 385 13.77 -14.00 8.63
N ASP A 386 13.93 -14.85 9.64
CA ASP A 386 13.33 -14.69 10.96
C ASP A 386 14.40 -14.26 11.97
N THR A 387 15.04 -13.12 11.71
CA THR A 387 16.03 -12.51 12.60
C THR A 387 15.41 -11.38 13.42
N LYS A 388 16.08 -10.95 14.49
CA LYS A 388 15.63 -9.80 15.30
C LYS A 388 15.45 -8.53 14.48
N GLU A 389 16.33 -8.30 13.50
CA GLU A 389 16.31 -7.15 12.60
C GLU A 389 15.12 -7.22 11.63
N ALA A 390 14.73 -8.43 11.21
CA ALA A 390 13.61 -8.63 10.30
C ALA A 390 12.23 -8.59 10.99
N LYS A 391 12.18 -8.61 12.33
CA LYS A 391 10.93 -8.73 13.11
C LYS A 391 9.87 -7.69 12.73
N GLU A 392 10.20 -6.40 12.76
CA GLU A 392 9.22 -5.34 12.42
C GLU A 392 8.82 -5.40 10.94
N THR A 393 9.76 -5.77 10.05
CA THR A 393 9.44 -6.00 8.64
C THR A 393 8.43 -7.14 8.48
N ASN A 394 8.65 -8.27 9.14
CA ASN A 394 7.79 -9.45 9.08
C ASN A 394 6.41 -9.18 9.71
N LEU A 395 6.37 -8.42 10.81
CA LEU A 395 5.13 -7.91 11.42
C LEU A 395 4.38 -7.01 10.45
N SER A 396 5.05 -6.04 9.81
CA SER A 396 4.42 -5.12 8.86
C SER A 396 3.89 -5.83 7.60
N LYS A 397 4.45 -7.00 7.26
CA LYS A 397 4.03 -7.85 6.14
C LYS A 397 2.97 -8.89 6.53
N GLY A 398 2.58 -8.95 7.81
CA GLY A 398 1.59 -9.91 8.32
C GLY A 398 2.03 -11.37 8.19
N LEU A 399 3.34 -11.64 8.31
CA LEU A 399 3.90 -12.99 8.22
C LEU A 399 3.75 -13.77 9.54
N TYR A 400 3.68 -13.06 10.66
CA TYR A 400 3.45 -13.68 11.97
C TYR A 400 1.95 -13.82 12.28
N PRO A 401 1.56 -14.89 13.00
CA PRO A 401 0.19 -15.16 13.41
C PRO A 401 -0.21 -14.30 14.63
N VAL A 402 -0.38 -12.99 14.46
CA VAL A 402 -0.75 -12.07 15.56
C VAL A 402 -2.24 -12.18 15.91
N LYS A 403 -3.10 -12.35 14.90
CA LYS A 403 -4.56 -12.41 15.03
C LYS A 403 -5.13 -13.82 14.87
N SER A 404 -4.35 -14.77 14.34
CA SER A 404 -4.76 -16.14 14.02
C SER A 404 -4.54 -17.11 15.20
N ASP A 405 -5.42 -18.10 15.35
CA ASP A 405 -5.32 -19.10 16.43
C ASP A 405 -4.26 -20.18 16.17
N LYS A 406 -3.96 -20.41 14.88
CA LYS A 406 -2.99 -21.41 14.42
C LYS A 406 -2.10 -20.84 13.34
N PHE A 407 -0.86 -21.34 13.31
CA PHE A 407 0.11 -21.02 12.29
C PHE A 407 0.51 -22.30 11.56
N LEU A 408 0.20 -22.35 10.26
CA LEU A 408 0.45 -23.47 9.37
C LEU A 408 1.58 -23.07 8.43
N ILE A 409 2.69 -23.80 8.47
CA ILE A 409 3.88 -23.51 7.66
C ILE A 409 4.16 -24.70 6.76
N TRP A 410 4.51 -24.43 5.50
CA TRP A 410 4.93 -25.45 4.54
C TRP A 410 6.19 -25.02 3.77
N GLY A 411 6.93 -25.98 3.24
CA GLY A 411 8.21 -25.73 2.58
C GLY A 411 9.39 -25.75 3.54
N LYS A 412 10.58 -25.39 3.03
CA LYS A 412 11.78 -25.29 3.86
C LYS A 412 11.66 -24.06 4.76
N ILE A 413 11.94 -24.24 6.04
CA ILE A 413 12.12 -23.15 7.00
C ILE A 413 13.54 -22.64 6.78
N SER A 414 13.70 -21.36 6.41
CA SER A 414 15.02 -20.70 6.49
C SER A 414 15.45 -20.67 7.95
N GLU A 415 16.75 -20.77 8.23
CA GLU A 415 17.32 -20.83 9.59
C GLU A 415 16.46 -20.07 10.61
N SER A 416 15.82 -20.83 11.49
CA SER A 416 14.95 -20.33 12.55
C SER A 416 15.82 -19.97 13.75
N ASP A 417 15.62 -18.79 14.34
CA ASP A 417 16.10 -18.58 15.70
C ASP A 417 15.28 -19.45 16.67
N SER A 418 16.04 -20.23 17.45
CA SER A 418 15.66 -20.94 18.66
C SER A 418 15.31 -20.01 19.82
#